data_AF-A0A2V8QU84-F1
#
_entry.id   AF-A0A2V8QU84-F1
#
_cell.length_a   1.000
_cell.length_b   1.000
_cell.length_c   1.000
_cell.angle_alpha   90.00
_cell.angle_beta   90.00
_cell.angle_gamma   90.00
#
_symmetry.space_group_name_H-M   'P 1'
#
loop_
_entity.id
_entity.type
_entity.pdbx_description
1 polymer ?
#
loop_
_entity_poly.entity_id
_entity_poly.type
_entity_poly.pdbx_seq_one_letter_code
_entity_poly.pdbx_strand_id
1 'polypeptide(L)'
;MKRAIYSLLLLLPLAAFGQASRHKSPAEIKQMSPEQRVQEYCDEYYHHAFWDDDYIDMLNKYILEDGIKALPTIIEIINQFDPSDPEANNRERDARSFAAEGLLSQVDGRVVRLRGISEGRSAIDALTRLVQRMLAAHFDTADVTKSEHSDRYRYQATREEAAELRGLNMFDHNMQDTLRIRYKIILTDKQTLDFVNYLISRDAQYPSWSTMEEYKDMRHRNAAGNPRQYVLLKNVQPFYDAYRKFRVAG
;
A
#
# COMPACT_ATOMS: atom_id res chain seq x y z
N MET A 1 7.65 -38.32 -56.53
CA MET A 1 8.24 -37.03 -56.99
C MET A 1 7.06 -36.17 -57.45
N LYS A 2 6.73 -34.97 -56.95
CA LYS A 2 7.44 -33.91 -56.21
C LYS A 2 6.48 -33.31 -55.18
N ARG A 3 7.00 -32.92 -54.01
CA ARG A 3 6.30 -32.12 -52.99
C ARG A 3 6.21 -30.67 -53.48
N ALA A 4 5.07 -30.02 -53.26
CA ALA A 4 4.98 -28.56 -53.27
C ALA A 4 4.87 -28.07 -51.82
N ILE A 5 5.47 -26.92 -51.59
CA ILE A 5 6.06 -26.42 -50.36
C ILE A 5 5.69 -24.92 -50.30
N TYR A 6 5.43 -24.41 -49.08
CA TYR A 6 5.36 -22.98 -48.68
C TYR A 6 4.22 -22.13 -49.28
N SER A 7 3.58 -21.18 -48.60
CA SER A 7 3.65 -20.73 -47.20
C SER A 7 2.42 -19.89 -46.89
N LEU A 8 1.96 -20.05 -45.65
CA LEU A 8 1.06 -19.15 -44.92
C LEU A 8 1.77 -17.80 -44.75
N LEU A 9 1.10 -16.69 -45.08
CA LEU A 9 1.51 -15.35 -44.67
C LEU A 9 0.25 -14.58 -44.27
N LEU A 10 -0.23 -14.91 -43.06
CA LEU A 10 -1.12 -14.05 -42.29
C LEU A 10 -0.31 -12.83 -41.86
N LEU A 11 -0.59 -11.69 -42.49
CA LEU A 11 -0.16 -10.37 -42.05
C LEU A 11 -0.84 -10.04 -40.72
N LEU A 12 -0.23 -10.46 -39.61
CA LEU A 12 -0.47 -9.81 -38.31
C LEU A 12 0.39 -8.55 -38.27
N PRO A 13 -0.17 -7.37 -37.98
CA PRO A 13 0.66 -6.19 -37.75
C PRO A 13 1.46 -6.42 -36.46
N LEU A 14 2.76 -6.64 -36.64
CA LEU A 14 3.81 -6.40 -35.66
C LEU A 14 3.75 -4.91 -35.27
N ALA A 15 2.88 -4.58 -34.32
CA ALA A 15 3.00 -3.37 -33.53
C ALA A 15 3.76 -3.74 -32.25
N ALA A 16 5.08 -3.86 -32.38
CA ALA A 16 5.98 -3.86 -31.25
C ALA A 16 7.02 -2.76 -31.49
N PHE A 17 7.39 -2.10 -30.39
CA PHE A 17 8.45 -1.11 -30.22
C PHE A 17 8.06 0.36 -30.44
N GLY A 18 7.77 1.03 -29.31
CA GLY A 18 7.98 2.47 -29.18
C GLY A 18 6.76 3.33 -28.89
N GLN A 19 5.77 2.88 -28.13
CA GLN A 19 4.91 3.85 -27.44
C GLN A 19 5.55 4.14 -26.09
N ALA A 20 6.16 5.33 -25.97
CA ALA A 20 6.04 6.05 -24.72
C ALA A 20 4.53 6.15 -24.47
N SER A 21 4.00 5.24 -23.64
CA SER A 21 2.58 5.20 -23.33
C SER A 21 2.26 6.55 -22.72
N ARG A 22 1.46 7.36 -23.40
CA ARG A 22 1.02 8.61 -22.80
C ARG A 22 0.27 8.27 -21.52
N HIS A 23 0.42 9.09 -20.49
CA HIS A 23 -0.44 9.00 -19.32
C HIS A 23 -1.91 9.11 -19.75
N LYS A 24 -2.74 8.24 -19.17
CA LYS A 24 -4.18 8.26 -19.41
C LYS A 24 -4.77 9.50 -18.76
N SER A 25 -5.74 10.11 -19.40
CA SER A 25 -6.46 11.25 -18.82
C SER A 25 -7.31 10.80 -17.63
N PRO A 26 -7.72 11.71 -16.73
CA PRO A 26 -8.65 11.37 -15.64
C PRO A 26 -9.95 10.70 -16.13
N ALA A 27 -10.44 11.09 -17.30
CA ALA A 27 -11.65 10.51 -17.90
C ALA A 27 -11.45 9.06 -18.34
N GLU A 28 -10.27 8.73 -18.86
CA GLU A 28 -9.90 7.37 -19.25
C GLU A 28 -9.72 6.48 -18.03
N ILE A 29 -9.04 6.96 -16.98
CA ILE A 29 -8.88 6.21 -15.72
C ILE A 29 -10.24 5.94 -15.08
N LYS A 30 -11.15 6.91 -15.10
CA LYS A 30 -12.50 6.72 -14.57
C LYS A 30 -13.30 5.62 -15.29
N GLN A 31 -12.99 5.32 -16.54
CA GLN A 31 -13.65 4.24 -17.30
C GLN A 31 -13.02 2.86 -17.09
N MET A 32 -11.81 2.80 -16.52
CA MET A 32 -11.14 1.55 -16.21
C MET A 32 -11.87 0.77 -15.11
N SER A 33 -11.78 -0.56 -15.17
CA SER A 33 -12.16 -1.41 -14.04
C SER A 33 -11.18 -1.26 -12.87
N PRO A 34 -11.57 -1.64 -11.63
CA PRO A 34 -10.65 -1.65 -10.49
C PRO A 34 -9.36 -2.42 -10.79
N GLU A 35 -9.47 -3.58 -11.44
CA GLU A 35 -8.34 -4.42 -11.86
C GLU A 35 -7.37 -3.63 -12.75
N GLN A 36 -7.90 -3.00 -13.80
CA GLN A 36 -7.09 -2.22 -14.74
C GLN A 36 -6.37 -1.06 -14.06
N ARG A 37 -6.99 -0.40 -13.07
CA ARG A 37 -6.34 0.73 -12.37
C ARG A 37 -5.18 0.27 -11.51
N VAL A 38 -5.33 -0.86 -10.82
CA VAL A 38 -4.24 -1.46 -10.03
C VAL A 38 -3.08 -1.88 -10.95
N GLN A 39 -3.38 -2.50 -12.09
CA GLN A 39 -2.37 -2.90 -13.06
C GLN A 39 -1.61 -1.69 -13.61
N GLU A 40 -2.32 -0.66 -14.05
CA GLU A 40 -1.73 0.60 -14.51
C GLU A 40 -0.83 1.23 -13.44
N TYR A 41 -1.31 1.33 -12.19
CA TYR A 41 -0.52 1.89 -11.10
C TYR A 41 0.80 1.14 -10.91
N CYS A 42 0.78 -0.20 -10.95
CA CYS A 42 1.98 -1.01 -10.78
C CYS A 42 2.92 -0.93 -12.00
N ASP A 43 2.37 -0.86 -13.22
CA ASP A 43 3.13 -0.69 -14.46
C ASP A 43 3.86 0.67 -14.47
N GLU A 44 3.14 1.74 -14.13
CA GLU A 44 3.68 3.10 -14.04
C GLU A 44 4.77 3.19 -12.97
N TYR A 45 4.56 2.56 -11.82
CA TYR A 45 5.57 2.50 -10.77
C TYR A 45 6.86 1.79 -11.23
N TYR A 46 6.74 0.71 -12.01
CA TYR A 46 7.90 0.03 -12.59
C TYR A 46 8.65 0.89 -13.62
N HIS A 47 7.92 1.57 -14.51
CA HIS A 47 8.51 2.34 -15.60
C HIS A 47 9.06 3.71 -15.18
N HIS A 48 8.37 4.37 -14.26
CA HIS A 48 8.61 5.77 -13.91
C HIS A 48 9.05 5.96 -12.46
N ALA A 49 8.96 4.93 -11.60
CA ALA A 49 9.25 5.03 -10.17
C ALA A 49 8.63 6.29 -9.55
N PHE A 50 9.28 6.89 -8.56
CA PHE A 50 8.84 8.12 -7.87
C PHE A 50 9.04 9.41 -8.68
N TRP A 51 9.23 9.34 -10.01
CA TRP A 51 9.53 10.52 -10.83
C TRP A 51 8.28 11.18 -11.43
N ASP A 52 7.12 10.52 -11.39
CA ASP A 52 5.82 11.07 -11.81
C ASP A 52 4.74 10.94 -10.72
N ASP A 53 4.96 11.67 -9.63
CA ASP A 53 4.08 11.63 -8.46
C ASP A 53 2.64 12.04 -8.78
N ASP A 54 2.42 13.01 -9.69
CA ASP A 54 1.08 13.53 -10.00
C ASP A 54 0.18 12.48 -10.69
N TYR A 55 0.74 11.70 -11.64
CA TYR A 55 -0.02 10.65 -12.32
C TYR A 55 -0.31 9.46 -11.40
N ILE A 56 0.71 9.04 -10.63
CA ILE A 56 0.61 7.97 -9.63
C ILE A 56 -0.42 8.34 -8.55
N ASP A 57 -0.43 9.59 -8.08
CA ASP A 57 -1.40 10.09 -7.10
C ASP A 57 -2.83 10.10 -7.66
N MET A 58 -2.99 10.47 -8.92
CA MET A 58 -4.30 10.41 -9.59
C MET A 58 -4.80 8.96 -9.67
N LEU A 59 -3.96 8.01 -10.09
CA LEU A 59 -4.34 6.59 -10.13
C LEU A 59 -4.71 6.08 -8.74
N ASN A 60 -3.88 6.36 -7.74
CA ASN A 60 -4.11 5.98 -6.36
C ASN A 60 -5.45 6.50 -5.83
N LYS A 61 -5.82 7.75 -6.15
CA LYS A 61 -7.13 8.30 -5.77
C LYS A 61 -8.28 7.41 -6.25
N TYR A 62 -8.30 7.01 -7.52
CA TYR A 62 -9.37 6.16 -8.06
C TYR A 62 -9.32 4.74 -7.48
N ILE A 63 -8.13 4.19 -7.22
CA ILE A 63 -7.99 2.88 -6.56
C ILE A 63 -8.57 2.92 -5.14
N LEU A 64 -8.35 4.02 -4.40
CA LEU A 64 -8.95 4.20 -3.07
C LEU A 64 -10.47 4.35 -3.12
N GLU A 65 -11.03 4.93 -4.20
CA GLU A 65 -12.47 4.93 -4.45
C GLU A 65 -13.02 3.53 -4.73
N ASP A 66 -12.25 2.65 -5.38
CA ASP A 66 -12.61 1.24 -5.57
C ASP A 66 -12.55 0.43 -4.27
N GLY A 67 -11.65 0.81 -3.36
CA GLY A 67 -11.51 0.26 -2.02
C GLY A 67 -11.26 -1.26 -2.02
N ILE A 68 -12.16 -2.01 -1.37
CA ILE A 68 -12.04 -3.48 -1.23
C ILE A 68 -11.98 -4.19 -2.60
N LYS A 69 -12.58 -3.60 -3.64
CA LYS A 69 -12.60 -4.21 -4.99
C LYS A 69 -11.22 -4.25 -5.65
N ALA A 70 -10.26 -3.45 -5.20
CA ALA A 70 -8.89 -3.47 -5.69
C ALA A 70 -8.06 -4.65 -5.12
N LEU A 71 -8.47 -5.19 -3.96
CA LEU A 71 -7.68 -6.18 -3.22
C LEU A 71 -7.37 -7.47 -4.00
N PRO A 72 -8.30 -8.06 -4.79
CA PRO A 72 -7.99 -9.28 -5.54
C PRO A 72 -6.79 -9.12 -6.49
N THR A 73 -6.72 -8.00 -7.20
CA THR A 73 -5.64 -7.71 -8.14
C THR A 73 -4.33 -7.38 -7.43
N ILE A 74 -4.40 -6.63 -6.32
CA ILE A 74 -3.23 -6.37 -5.47
C ILE A 74 -2.63 -7.69 -4.95
N ILE A 75 -3.48 -8.62 -4.48
CA ILE A 75 -3.08 -9.95 -4.04
C ILE A 75 -2.42 -10.74 -5.17
N GLU A 76 -3.00 -10.70 -6.37
CA GLU A 76 -2.46 -11.39 -7.54
C GLU A 76 -1.03 -10.91 -7.84
N ILE A 77 -0.82 -9.60 -7.94
CA ILE A 77 0.49 -8.99 -8.23
C ILE A 77 1.53 -9.36 -7.17
N ILE A 78 1.18 -9.30 -5.88
CA ILE A 78 2.09 -9.70 -4.79
C ILE A 78 2.48 -11.19 -4.90
N ASN A 79 1.58 -12.05 -5.34
CA ASN A 79 1.88 -13.48 -5.50
C ASN A 79 2.67 -13.79 -6.79
N GLN A 80 2.68 -12.90 -7.79
CA GLN A 80 3.46 -13.10 -9.02
C GLN A 80 4.97 -12.98 -8.78
N PHE A 81 5.40 -12.21 -7.77
CA PHE A 81 6.79 -12.14 -7.38
C PHE A 81 7.15 -13.27 -6.41
N ASP A 82 8.06 -14.14 -6.86
CA ASP A 82 8.63 -15.20 -6.04
C ASP A 82 10.17 -15.16 -6.18
N PRO A 83 10.88 -14.62 -5.17
CA PRO A 83 12.34 -14.57 -5.22
C PRO A 83 13.02 -15.94 -5.16
N SER A 84 12.29 -17.00 -4.78
CA SER A 84 12.80 -18.38 -4.73
C SER A 84 12.65 -19.14 -6.05
N ASP A 85 11.90 -18.60 -7.02
CA ASP A 85 11.70 -19.16 -8.36
C ASP A 85 12.37 -18.25 -9.41
N PRO A 86 13.40 -18.72 -10.14
CA PRO A 86 14.10 -17.92 -11.15
C PRO A 86 13.20 -17.32 -12.25
N GLU A 87 12.10 -17.98 -12.62
CA GLU A 87 11.16 -17.46 -13.65
C GLU A 87 10.27 -16.34 -13.10
N ALA A 88 10.04 -16.35 -11.79
CA ALA A 88 9.23 -15.36 -11.08
C ALA A 88 10.05 -14.27 -10.37
N ASN A 89 11.35 -14.49 -10.23
CA ASN A 89 12.32 -13.56 -9.69
C ASN A 89 12.86 -12.65 -10.79
N ASN A 90 12.07 -11.65 -11.18
CA ASN A 90 12.52 -10.61 -12.10
C ASN A 90 12.18 -9.22 -11.59
N ARG A 91 12.93 -8.23 -12.09
CA ARG A 91 12.86 -6.83 -11.67
C ARG A 91 11.47 -6.22 -11.83
N GLU A 92 10.77 -6.56 -12.90
CA GLU A 92 9.42 -6.04 -13.15
C GLU A 92 8.44 -6.53 -12.08
N ARG A 93 8.42 -7.85 -11.82
CA ARG A 93 7.53 -8.43 -10.82
C ARG A 93 7.86 -7.95 -9.41
N ASP A 94 9.14 -7.80 -9.07
CA ASP A 94 9.53 -7.22 -7.78
C ASP A 94 9.02 -5.78 -7.61
N ALA A 95 9.26 -4.91 -8.61
CA ALA A 95 8.82 -3.51 -8.57
C ALA A 95 7.29 -3.39 -8.50
N ARG A 96 6.56 -4.21 -9.27
CA ARG A 96 5.09 -4.26 -9.25
C ARG A 96 4.57 -4.77 -7.90
N SER A 97 5.20 -5.79 -7.32
CA SER A 97 4.88 -6.27 -5.97
C SER A 97 5.09 -5.18 -4.92
N PHE A 98 6.20 -4.43 -5.00
CA PHE A 98 6.47 -3.32 -4.09
C PHE A 98 5.42 -2.20 -4.20
N ALA A 99 5.00 -1.85 -5.43
CA ALA A 99 3.93 -0.90 -5.65
C ALA A 99 2.58 -1.39 -5.08
N ALA A 100 2.25 -2.66 -5.29
CA ALA A 100 1.05 -3.31 -4.78
C ALA A 100 1.03 -3.38 -3.25
N GLU A 101 2.18 -3.58 -2.61
CA GLU A 101 2.35 -3.48 -1.15
C GLU A 101 1.98 -2.09 -0.64
N GLY A 102 2.50 -1.03 -1.29
CA GLY A 102 2.14 0.35 -0.94
C GLY A 102 0.64 0.61 -1.03
N LEU A 103 -0.04 0.07 -2.05
CA LEU A 103 -1.50 0.17 -2.16
C LEU A 103 -2.22 -0.50 -0.98
N LEU A 104 -1.70 -1.61 -0.43
CA LEU A 104 -2.30 -2.23 0.76
C LEU A 104 -2.25 -1.28 1.96
N SER A 105 -1.11 -0.63 2.23
CA SER A 105 -1.00 0.35 3.33
C SER A 105 -1.95 1.53 3.11
N GLN A 106 -2.12 1.98 1.86
CA GLN A 106 -3.07 3.06 1.56
C GLN A 106 -4.52 2.64 1.81
N VAL A 107 -4.93 1.45 1.34
CA VAL A 107 -6.30 0.94 1.58
C VAL A 107 -6.53 0.73 3.08
N ASP A 108 -5.57 0.12 3.78
CA ASP A 108 -5.63 -0.13 5.23
C ASP A 108 -5.76 1.18 6.02
N GLY A 109 -4.95 2.17 5.68
CA GLY A 109 -4.88 3.45 6.38
C GLY A 109 -5.93 4.47 5.97
N ARG A 110 -6.64 4.32 4.83
CA ARG A 110 -7.54 5.38 4.32
C ARG A 110 -8.97 4.92 4.04
N VAL A 111 -9.18 3.62 3.83
CA VAL A 111 -10.47 3.09 3.41
C VAL A 111 -11.05 2.17 4.48
N VAL A 112 -10.31 1.11 4.83
CA VAL A 112 -10.80 0.03 5.69
C VAL A 112 -9.64 -0.68 6.35
N ARG A 113 -9.76 -1.02 7.63
CA ARG A 113 -8.76 -1.89 8.27
C ARG A 113 -8.80 -3.29 7.70
N LEU A 114 -7.73 -3.68 7.00
CA LEU A 114 -7.64 -4.94 6.29
C LEU A 114 -7.81 -6.13 7.23
N ARG A 115 -7.22 -6.09 8.43
CA ARG A 115 -7.38 -7.16 9.44
C ARG A 115 -8.84 -7.34 9.90
N GLY A 116 -9.67 -6.31 9.75
CA GLY A 116 -11.08 -6.31 10.11
C GLY A 116 -11.99 -7.06 9.15
N ILE A 117 -11.56 -7.34 7.92
CA ILE A 117 -12.38 -7.94 6.86
C ILE A 117 -11.74 -9.20 6.26
N SER A 118 -12.53 -10.06 5.63
CA SER A 118 -12.06 -11.34 5.04
C SER A 118 -11.02 -11.13 3.93
N GLU A 119 -11.34 -10.27 2.98
CA GLU A 119 -10.54 -9.97 1.80
C GLU A 119 -9.21 -9.32 2.21
N GLY A 120 -9.26 -8.43 3.20
CA GLY A 120 -8.06 -7.80 3.77
C GLY A 120 -7.17 -8.79 4.51
N ARG A 121 -7.73 -9.78 5.24
CA ARG A 121 -6.92 -10.87 5.82
C ARG A 121 -6.23 -11.70 4.75
N SER A 122 -6.90 -12.01 3.64
CA SER A 122 -6.26 -12.68 2.50
C SER A 122 -5.10 -11.88 1.90
N ALA A 123 -5.21 -10.54 1.88
CA ALA A 123 -4.14 -9.66 1.44
C ALA A 123 -2.93 -9.67 2.39
N ILE A 124 -3.19 -9.60 3.70
CA ILE A 124 -2.15 -9.72 4.73
C ILE A 124 -1.44 -11.08 4.63
N ASP A 125 -2.18 -12.16 4.38
CA ASP A 125 -1.62 -13.49 4.21
C ASP A 125 -0.75 -13.60 2.95
N ALA A 126 -1.14 -12.96 1.84
CA ALA A 126 -0.33 -12.89 0.63
C ALA A 126 1.01 -12.20 0.89
N LEU A 127 0.98 -11.04 1.56
CA LEU A 127 2.19 -10.32 1.94
C LEU A 127 3.09 -11.14 2.87
N THR A 128 2.48 -11.89 3.78
CA THR A 128 3.22 -12.75 4.73
C THR A 128 3.90 -13.91 4.05
N ARG A 129 3.23 -14.52 3.06
CA ARG A 129 3.87 -15.53 2.22
C ARG A 129 5.02 -14.93 1.44
N LEU A 130 4.90 -13.69 0.94
CA LEU A 130 6.02 -13.01 0.28
C LEU A 130 7.22 -12.83 1.22
N VAL A 131 7.01 -12.36 2.47
CA VAL A 131 8.07 -12.26 3.48
C VAL A 131 8.76 -13.61 3.70
N GLN A 132 8.00 -14.71 3.76
CA GLN A 132 8.54 -16.06 3.91
C GLN A 132 9.37 -16.49 2.69
N ARG A 133 8.91 -16.19 1.47
CA ARG A 133 9.67 -16.49 0.23
C ARG A 133 10.95 -15.67 0.14
N MET A 134 10.92 -14.38 0.50
CA MET A 134 12.12 -13.53 0.58
C MET A 134 13.15 -14.06 1.58
N LEU A 135 12.68 -14.48 2.76
CA LEU A 135 13.55 -15.09 3.78
C LEU A 135 14.17 -16.41 3.27
N ALA A 136 13.37 -17.25 2.60
CA ALA A 136 13.86 -18.50 2.00
C ALA A 136 14.89 -18.24 0.88
N ALA A 137 14.78 -17.10 0.18
CA ALA A 137 15.73 -16.63 -0.81
C ALA A 137 16.91 -15.83 -0.22
N HIS A 138 17.07 -15.80 1.11
CA HIS A 138 18.19 -15.17 1.84
C HIS A 138 18.30 -13.64 1.69
N PHE A 139 17.19 -12.95 1.42
CA PHE A 139 17.16 -11.49 1.35
C PHE A 139 17.60 -10.83 2.67
N ASP A 140 17.49 -11.52 3.81
CA ASP A 140 17.88 -11.03 5.13
C ASP A 140 19.40 -10.96 5.36
N THR A 141 20.19 -11.67 4.55
CA THR A 141 21.65 -11.82 4.73
C THR A 141 22.50 -10.96 3.79
N ALA A 142 21.86 -10.19 2.90
CA ALA A 142 22.58 -9.46 1.87
C ALA A 142 23.60 -8.45 2.45
N ASP A 143 24.80 -8.44 1.84
CA ASP A 143 25.92 -7.60 2.22
C ASP A 143 25.60 -6.11 1.95
N VAL A 144 25.66 -5.30 3.00
CA VAL A 144 25.32 -3.86 2.97
C VAL A 144 26.26 -3.02 2.09
N THR A 145 27.37 -3.60 1.63
CA THR A 145 28.33 -2.95 0.73
C THR A 145 28.10 -3.27 -0.75
N LYS A 146 27.14 -4.14 -1.07
CA LYS A 146 26.88 -4.62 -2.44
C LYS A 146 25.51 -4.17 -2.93
N SER A 147 25.27 -4.33 -4.23
CA SER A 147 23.94 -4.09 -4.84
C SER A 147 22.84 -4.90 -4.16
N GLU A 148 23.16 -6.09 -3.64
CA GLU A 148 22.28 -6.95 -2.84
C GLU A 148 21.74 -6.24 -1.56
N HIS A 149 22.32 -5.11 -1.14
CA HIS A 149 21.75 -4.27 -0.07
C HIS A 149 20.29 -3.88 -0.34
N SER A 150 19.90 -3.75 -1.62
CA SER A 150 18.49 -3.53 -1.99
C SER A 150 17.58 -4.64 -1.50
N ASP A 151 18.04 -5.88 -1.49
CA ASP A 151 17.24 -7.06 -1.14
C ASP A 151 16.98 -7.10 0.37
N ARG A 152 17.99 -6.75 1.17
CA ARG A 152 17.81 -6.61 2.62
C ARG A 152 16.86 -5.49 2.97
N TYR A 153 17.00 -4.33 2.33
CA TYR A 153 16.07 -3.22 2.51
C TYR A 153 14.64 -3.63 2.13
N ARG A 154 14.48 -4.25 0.94
CA ARG A 154 13.22 -4.76 0.42
C ARG A 154 12.55 -5.73 1.40
N TYR A 155 13.29 -6.71 1.91
CA TYR A 155 12.79 -7.65 2.92
C TYR A 155 12.38 -6.97 4.22
N GLN A 156 13.20 -6.05 4.74
CA GLN A 156 12.89 -5.33 5.97
C GLN A 156 11.61 -4.51 5.81
N ALA A 157 11.48 -3.74 4.72
CA ALA A 157 10.30 -2.94 4.42
C ALA A 157 9.02 -3.79 4.33
N THR A 158 9.05 -4.89 3.57
CA THR A 158 7.89 -5.81 3.44
C THR A 158 7.51 -6.44 4.76
N ARG A 159 8.50 -6.84 5.56
CA ARG A 159 8.25 -7.44 6.88
C ARG A 159 7.64 -6.44 7.85
N GLU A 160 8.11 -5.20 7.85
CA GLU A 160 7.57 -4.11 8.66
C GLU A 160 6.14 -3.78 8.25
N GLU A 161 5.88 -3.63 6.94
CA GLU A 161 4.53 -3.44 6.40
C GLU A 161 3.58 -4.59 6.81
N ALA A 162 4.02 -5.85 6.66
CA ALA A 162 3.23 -7.01 7.08
C ALA A 162 2.91 -7.03 8.59
N ALA A 163 3.76 -6.42 9.42
CA ALA A 163 3.54 -6.27 10.85
C ALA A 163 2.57 -5.11 11.14
N GLU A 164 2.71 -3.97 10.46
CA GLU A 164 1.81 -2.81 10.59
C GLU A 164 0.37 -3.15 10.18
N LEU A 165 0.16 -3.84 9.06
CA LEU A 165 -1.18 -4.26 8.61
C LEU A 165 -1.88 -5.20 9.61
N ARG A 166 -1.11 -5.92 10.44
CA ARG A 166 -1.64 -6.74 11.55
C ARG A 166 -1.79 -5.97 12.85
N GLY A 167 -1.06 -4.88 13.01
CA GLY A 167 -0.86 -4.15 14.24
C GLY A 167 -1.39 -2.73 14.19
N LEU A 168 -0.61 -1.80 14.73
CA LEU A 168 -0.83 -0.38 14.54
C LEU A 168 -0.13 0.04 13.26
N ASN A 169 -0.78 0.87 12.46
CA ASN A 169 -0.17 1.48 11.28
C ASN A 169 -0.01 3.00 11.50
N MET A 170 0.55 3.68 10.50
CA MET A 170 0.71 5.14 10.52
C MET A 170 -0.60 5.92 10.77
N PHE A 171 -1.75 5.45 10.26
CA PHE A 171 -3.04 6.11 10.51
C PHE A 171 -3.39 6.09 12.00
N ASP A 172 -3.18 4.97 12.69
CA ASP A 172 -3.50 4.83 14.11
C ASP A 172 -2.60 5.72 14.97
N HIS A 173 -1.32 5.85 14.62
CA HIS A 173 -0.40 6.77 15.28
C HIS A 173 -0.80 8.23 15.05
N ASN A 174 -1.23 8.59 13.84
CA ASN A 174 -1.78 9.92 13.55
C ASN A 174 -3.08 10.19 14.33
N MET A 175 -3.95 9.18 14.48
CA MET A 175 -5.14 9.26 15.33
C MET A 175 -4.77 9.49 16.81
N GLN A 176 -3.83 8.70 17.34
CA GLN A 176 -3.29 8.83 18.69
C GLN A 176 -2.72 10.24 18.93
N ASP A 177 -1.93 10.76 18.00
CA ASP A 177 -1.39 12.12 18.06
C ASP A 177 -2.47 13.19 17.99
N THR A 178 -3.50 12.98 17.17
CA THR A 178 -4.63 13.91 17.09
C THR A 178 -5.39 13.98 18.42
N LEU A 179 -5.71 12.83 19.02
CA LEU A 179 -6.38 12.76 20.31
C LEU A 179 -5.54 13.41 21.42
N ARG A 180 -4.22 13.19 21.40
CA ARG A 180 -3.26 13.81 22.32
C ARG A 180 -3.22 15.33 22.16
N ILE A 181 -3.10 15.83 20.94
CA ILE A 181 -2.91 17.26 20.68
C ILE A 181 -4.21 18.04 20.93
N ARG A 182 -5.33 17.57 20.36
CA ARG A 182 -6.62 18.27 20.38
C ARG A 182 -7.40 18.06 21.67
N TYR A 183 -7.35 16.86 22.27
CA TYR A 183 -8.17 16.51 23.43
C TYR A 183 -7.36 16.17 24.69
N LYS A 184 -6.02 16.22 24.66
CA LYS A 184 -5.14 15.87 25.79
C LYS A 184 -5.31 14.43 26.27
N ILE A 185 -5.79 13.55 25.39
CA ILE A 185 -5.92 12.12 25.65
C ILE A 185 -4.61 11.44 25.28
N ILE A 186 -3.91 10.88 26.25
CA ILE A 186 -2.64 10.19 26.03
C ILE A 186 -2.90 8.68 26.13
N LEU A 187 -2.65 7.97 25.04
CA LEU A 187 -2.74 6.52 24.97
C LEU A 187 -1.34 5.95 24.75
N THR A 188 -1.01 4.86 25.43
CA THR A 188 0.14 4.01 25.07
C THR A 188 -0.20 3.18 23.82
N ASP A 189 0.80 2.60 23.15
CA ASP A 189 0.55 1.75 21.98
C ASP A 189 -0.38 0.58 22.30
N LYS A 190 -0.29 0.00 23.50
CA LYS A 190 -1.24 -1.03 23.95
C LYS A 190 -2.67 -0.49 24.01
N GLN A 191 -2.87 0.69 24.61
CA GLN A 191 -4.19 1.31 24.71
C GLN A 191 -4.72 1.75 23.34
N THR A 192 -3.85 2.23 22.46
CA THR A 192 -4.18 2.55 21.07
C THR A 192 -4.62 1.29 20.34
N LEU A 193 -3.90 0.17 20.48
CA LEU A 193 -4.26 -1.10 19.88
C LEU A 193 -5.62 -1.62 20.38
N ASP A 194 -5.86 -1.56 21.69
CA ASP A 194 -7.15 -1.95 22.29
C ASP A 194 -8.29 -1.07 21.75
N PHE A 195 -8.06 0.24 21.62
CA PHE A 195 -9.05 1.17 21.07
C PHE A 195 -9.29 0.92 19.57
N VAL A 196 -8.25 0.69 18.78
CA VAL A 196 -8.38 0.33 17.36
C VAL A 196 -9.15 -0.98 17.19
N ASN A 197 -8.87 -2.00 18.01
CA ASN A 197 -9.61 -3.25 17.99
C ASN A 197 -11.10 -3.04 18.32
N TYR A 198 -11.39 -2.16 19.27
CA TYR A 198 -12.75 -1.72 19.53
C TYR A 198 -13.38 -1.05 18.29
N LEU A 199 -12.68 -0.13 17.62
CA LEU A 199 -13.19 0.52 16.41
C LEU A 199 -13.49 -0.50 15.31
N ILE A 200 -12.56 -1.42 15.01
CA ILE A 200 -12.72 -2.49 14.02
C ILE A 200 -13.94 -3.35 14.33
N SER A 201 -14.17 -3.69 15.60
CA SER A 201 -15.33 -4.50 16.01
C SER A 201 -16.68 -3.80 15.77
N ARG A 202 -16.67 -2.47 15.62
CA ARG A 202 -17.88 -1.65 15.36
C ARG A 202 -18.03 -1.32 13.89
N ASP A 203 -16.94 -0.90 13.26
CA ASP A 203 -16.87 -0.50 11.86
C ASP A 203 -15.41 -0.55 11.39
N ALA A 204 -15.07 -1.55 10.56
CA ALA A 204 -13.74 -1.66 10.00
C ALA A 204 -13.40 -0.51 9.03
N GLN A 205 -14.39 0.24 8.52
CA GLN A 205 -14.20 1.37 7.61
C GLN A 205 -13.91 2.69 8.34
N TYR A 206 -13.69 2.65 9.67
CA TYR A 206 -13.38 3.85 10.44
C TYR A 206 -12.24 4.74 9.89
N PRO A 207 -11.20 4.21 9.18
CA PRO A 207 -10.18 5.10 8.62
C PRO A 207 -10.76 6.16 7.68
N SER A 208 -11.84 5.82 6.96
CA SER A 208 -12.54 6.73 6.04
C SER A 208 -13.30 7.86 6.73
N TRP A 209 -13.50 7.81 8.05
CA TRP A 209 -14.25 8.85 8.80
C TRP A 209 -13.55 10.22 8.79
N SER A 210 -12.26 10.26 8.49
CA SER A 210 -11.50 11.50 8.37
C SER A 210 -10.39 11.40 7.34
N THR A 211 -10.12 12.53 6.69
CA THR A 211 -8.85 12.75 5.97
C THR A 211 -7.79 13.33 6.91
N MET A 212 -6.56 13.44 6.41
CA MET A 212 -5.41 13.96 7.15
C MET A 212 -5.05 15.40 6.74
N GLU A 213 -4.45 16.15 7.65
CA GLU A 213 -3.84 17.44 7.40
C GLU A 213 -2.49 17.59 8.10
N GLU A 214 -1.59 18.35 7.50
CA GLU A 214 -0.35 18.74 8.16
C GLU A 214 -0.64 19.77 9.26
N TYR A 215 -0.02 19.57 10.42
CA TYR A 215 -0.09 20.48 11.55
C TYR A 215 1.31 20.83 12.04
N LYS A 216 1.60 22.13 12.09
CA LYS A 216 2.87 22.65 12.58
C LYS A 216 2.68 23.24 13.98
N ASP A 217 3.26 22.59 14.99
CA ASP A 217 3.25 23.09 16.36
C ASP A 217 4.35 24.14 16.55
N MET A 218 3.97 25.40 16.43
CA MET A 218 4.90 26.53 16.58
C MET A 218 5.39 26.74 18.02
N ARG A 219 4.81 26.04 19.01
CA ARG A 219 5.15 26.20 20.43
C ARG A 219 6.31 25.30 20.87
N HIS A 220 6.52 24.18 20.19
CA HIS A 220 7.55 23.20 20.54
C HIS A 220 8.52 23.01 19.38
N ARG A 221 9.81 22.93 19.69
CA ARG A 221 10.86 22.65 18.71
C ARG A 221 11.34 21.20 18.80
N ASN A 222 11.83 20.67 17.69
CA ASN A 222 12.55 19.41 17.64
C ASN A 222 14.03 19.63 18.01
N ALA A 223 14.83 18.55 18.02
CA ALA A 223 16.26 18.62 18.38
C ALA A 223 17.07 19.56 17.46
N ALA A 224 16.64 19.74 16.21
CA ALA A 224 17.25 20.64 15.24
C ALA A 224 16.74 22.11 15.37
N GLY A 225 15.91 22.42 16.37
CA GLY A 225 15.38 23.76 16.57
C GLY A 225 14.21 24.14 15.66
N ASN A 226 13.70 23.23 14.82
CA ASN A 226 12.55 23.50 13.95
C ASN A 226 11.23 23.25 14.66
N PRO A 227 10.14 23.96 14.32
CA PRO A 227 8.80 23.65 14.83
C PRO A 227 8.44 22.19 14.56
N ARG A 228 7.83 21.52 15.54
CA ARG A 228 7.42 20.13 15.37
C ARG A 228 6.28 20.05 14.35
N GLN A 229 6.36 19.06 13.47
CA GLN A 229 5.35 18.79 12.45
C GLN A 229 4.66 17.47 12.78
N TYR A 230 3.35 17.42 12.55
CA TYR A 230 2.50 16.25 12.75
C TYR A 230 1.55 16.12 11.57
N VAL A 231 1.00 14.93 11.37
CA VAL A 231 -0.12 14.68 10.47
C VAL A 231 -1.33 14.33 11.33
N LEU A 232 -2.38 15.15 11.28
CA LEU A 232 -3.55 15.02 12.16
C LEU A 232 -4.83 14.72 11.38
N LEU A 233 -5.81 14.12 12.03
CA LEU A 233 -7.15 13.94 11.49
C LEU A 233 -7.87 15.29 11.37
N LYS A 234 -8.40 15.61 10.19
CA LYS A 234 -9.26 16.79 9.98
C LYS A 234 -10.54 16.70 10.81
N ASN A 235 -11.28 15.60 10.66
CA ASN A 235 -12.55 15.32 11.33
C ASN A 235 -12.36 14.34 12.49
N VAL A 236 -11.95 14.85 13.64
CA VAL A 236 -11.64 14.03 14.83
C VAL A 236 -12.88 13.65 15.66
N GLN A 237 -14.02 14.33 15.47
CA GLN A 237 -15.18 14.17 16.35
C GLN A 237 -15.70 12.72 16.44
N PRO A 238 -15.85 11.96 15.33
CA PRO A 238 -16.28 10.56 15.40
C PRO A 238 -15.35 9.68 16.24
N PHE A 239 -14.04 9.91 16.14
CA PHE A 239 -13.02 9.18 16.91
C PHE A 239 -13.10 9.49 18.39
N TYR A 240 -13.29 10.77 18.74
CA TYR A 240 -13.45 11.18 20.14
C TYR A 240 -14.73 10.58 20.76
N ASP A 241 -15.85 10.59 20.04
CA ASP A 241 -17.09 10.00 20.52
C ASP A 241 -16.99 8.47 20.66
N ALA A 242 -16.32 7.80 19.74
CA ALA A 242 -16.02 6.38 19.84
C ALA A 242 -15.10 6.07 21.04
N TYR A 243 -14.09 6.91 21.29
CA TYR A 243 -13.22 6.79 22.46
C TYR A 243 -13.99 6.92 23.77
N ARG A 244 -14.92 7.88 23.87
CA ARG A 244 -15.78 8.04 25.05
C ARG A 244 -16.61 6.78 25.34
N LYS A 245 -17.14 6.13 24.29
CA LYS A 245 -17.87 4.87 24.42
C LYS A 245 -16.95 3.72 24.84
N PHE A 246 -15.76 3.62 24.23
CA PHE A 246 -14.74 2.63 24.59
C PHE A 246 -14.37 2.70 26.08
N ARG A 247 -14.19 3.90 26.62
CA ARG A 247 -13.85 4.14 28.04
C ARG A 247 -14.96 3.78 29.04
N VAL A 248 -16.20 3.62 28.59
CA VAL A 248 -17.34 3.21 29.44
C VAL A 248 -17.57 1.70 29.34
N ALA A 249 -17.15 1.08 28.24
CA ALA A 249 -17.36 -0.34 27.97
C ALA A 249 -16.30 -1.27 28.59
N GLY A 250 -15.16 -0.73 29.04
CA GLY A 250 -14.07 -1.46 29.71
C GLY A 250 -13.74 -0.84 31.05
#